data_AF-A0A960Q8J6-F1
#
_entry.id   AF-A0A960Q8J6-F1
#
_cell.length_a   1.000
_cell.length_b   1.000
_cell.length_c   1.000
_cell.angle_alpha   90.00
_cell.angle_beta   90.00
_cell.angle_gamma   90.00
#
_symmetry.space_group_name_H-M   'P 1'
#
loop_
_entity.id
_entity.type
_entity.pdbx_description
1 polymer ?
#
loop_
_entity_poly.entity_id
_entity_poly.type
_entity_poly.pdbx_seq_one_letter_code
_entity_poly.pdbx_strand_id
1 'polypeptide(L)'
;MHVEARSMQVLLCLVRHAPELVTREALLEEVWSDTPYVSDEVLSHAVWELRKALGDSARDPRFIRTVPRKGYQLVAPIDDPAGVPEPTEGARIQHFELLEEIGRGAMGVVYRARDRRLDRVVAVKFLAPELTRDEAASRRFLREARLAASLEHPNLAT
;
A
#
# COMPACT_ATOMS: atom_id res chain seq x y z
N MET A 1 -13.01 -4.83 -1.87
CA MET A 1 -12.14 -5.42 -2.93
C MET A 1 -10.89 -5.90 -2.22
N HIS A 2 -10.69 -7.21 -2.12
CA HIS A 2 -9.60 -7.80 -1.32
C HIS A 2 -8.39 -8.06 -2.22
N VAL A 3 -7.20 -7.64 -1.78
CA VAL A 3 -5.93 -7.97 -2.45
C VAL A 3 -5.41 -9.28 -1.87
N GLU A 4 -5.09 -10.24 -2.72
CA GLU A 4 -4.51 -11.53 -2.30
C GLU A 4 -3.17 -11.35 -1.57
N ALA A 5 -2.85 -12.28 -0.66
CA ALA A 5 -1.65 -12.18 0.18
C ALA A 5 -0.34 -12.14 -0.64
N ARG A 6 -0.25 -12.89 -1.74
CA ARG A 6 0.92 -12.90 -2.64
C ARG A 6 1.03 -11.60 -3.44
N SER A 7 -0.08 -11.06 -3.92
CA SER A 7 -0.11 -9.75 -4.58
C SER A 7 0.40 -8.65 -3.65
N MET A 8 0.02 -8.68 -2.37
CA MET A 8 0.59 -7.76 -1.38
C MET A 8 2.10 -7.95 -1.20
N GLN A 9 2.61 -9.18 -1.19
CA GLN A 9 4.05 -9.44 -1.11
C GLN A 9 4.83 -8.91 -2.32
N VAL A 10 4.27 -9.01 -3.53
CA VAL A 10 4.84 -8.36 -4.74
C VAL A 10 4.96 -6.86 -4.53
N LEU A 11 3.90 -6.21 -4.03
CA LEU A 11 3.93 -4.76 -3.77
C LEU A 11 5.02 -4.38 -2.76
N LEU A 12 5.17 -5.14 -1.68
CA LEU A 12 6.20 -4.89 -0.67
C LEU A 12 7.62 -5.06 -1.22
N CYS A 13 7.85 -6.08 -2.05
CA CYS A 13 9.13 -6.25 -2.74
C CYS A 13 9.44 -5.04 -3.63
N LEU A 14 8.45 -4.57 -4.40
CA LEU A 14 8.60 -3.38 -5.24
C LEU A 14 8.87 -2.10 -4.42
N VAL A 15 8.20 -1.92 -3.28
CA VAL A 15 8.43 -0.76 -2.38
C VAL A 15 9.84 -0.78 -1.80
N ARG A 16 10.33 -1.95 -1.38
CA ARG A 16 11.67 -2.11 -0.80
C ARG A 16 12.80 -1.72 -1.77
N HIS A 17 12.59 -2.01 -3.06
CA HIS A 17 13.59 -1.77 -4.10
C HIS A 17 13.35 -0.47 -4.87
N ALA A 18 12.28 0.27 -4.57
CA ALA A 18 11.97 1.49 -5.29
C ALA A 18 13.06 2.57 -5.10
N PRO A 19 13.38 3.36 -6.13
CA PRO A 19 12.73 3.39 -7.45
C PRO A 19 13.38 2.42 -8.47
N GLU A 20 14.15 1.42 -8.06
CA GLU A 20 14.87 0.52 -8.95
C GLU A 20 13.95 -0.54 -9.62
N LEU A 21 14.43 -1.11 -10.72
CA LEU A 21 13.75 -2.18 -11.45
C LEU A 21 13.96 -3.51 -10.72
N VAL A 22 12.87 -4.20 -10.36
CA VAL A 22 12.93 -5.58 -9.85
C VAL A 22 12.62 -6.54 -11.00
N THR A 23 13.47 -7.54 -11.19
CA THR A 23 13.31 -8.52 -12.28
C THR A 23 12.17 -9.49 -12.01
N ARG A 24 11.65 -10.14 -13.07
CA ARG A 24 10.61 -11.16 -12.92
C ARG A 24 11.10 -12.33 -12.08
N GLU A 25 12.33 -12.75 -12.32
CA GLU A 25 13.00 -13.84 -11.62
C GLU A 25 13.13 -13.52 -10.13
N ALA A 26 13.59 -12.32 -9.77
CA ALA A 26 13.71 -11.90 -8.39
C ALA A 26 12.35 -11.82 -7.68
N LEU A 27 11.30 -11.30 -8.35
CA LEU A 27 9.95 -11.27 -7.80
C LEU A 27 9.37 -12.68 -7.57
N LEU A 28 9.59 -13.59 -8.52
CA LEU A 28 9.17 -14.98 -8.41
C LEU A 28 9.91 -15.69 -7.27
N GLU A 29 11.21 -15.50 -7.17
CA GLU A 29 12.05 -16.11 -6.13
C GLU A 29 11.71 -15.58 -4.73
N GLU A 30 11.55 -14.26 -4.57
CA GLU A 30 11.27 -13.66 -3.26
C GLU A 30 9.84 -13.95 -2.79
N VAL A 31 8.86 -13.87 -3.68
CA VAL A 31 7.45 -13.98 -3.30
C VAL A 31 6.93 -15.40 -3.35
N TRP A 32 7.52 -16.31 -4.15
CA TRP A 32 7.08 -17.70 -4.29
C TRP A 32 8.19 -18.73 -4.03
N SER A 33 9.14 -18.43 -3.14
CA SER A 33 10.23 -19.35 -2.77
C SER A 33 9.76 -20.75 -2.30
N ASP A 34 8.55 -20.83 -1.74
CA ASP A 34 7.93 -22.03 -1.18
C ASP A 34 7.05 -22.79 -2.19
N THR A 35 6.87 -22.26 -3.40
CA THR A 35 6.03 -22.86 -4.43
C THR A 35 6.88 -23.32 -5.60
N PRO A 36 7.04 -24.63 -5.83
CA PRO A 36 7.80 -25.11 -6.97
C PRO A 36 7.06 -24.84 -8.27
N TYR A 37 7.79 -24.46 -9.33
CA TYR A 37 7.30 -24.25 -10.69
C TYR A 37 6.20 -23.16 -10.82
N VAL A 38 6.52 -21.92 -10.46
CA VAL A 38 5.65 -20.77 -10.71
C VAL A 38 5.95 -20.17 -12.08
N SER A 39 4.90 -19.92 -12.86
CA SER A 39 4.99 -19.26 -14.15
C SER A 39 4.87 -17.74 -14.04
N ASP A 40 5.38 -17.04 -15.06
CA ASP A 40 5.22 -15.59 -15.25
C ASP A 40 3.76 -15.11 -15.25
N GLU A 41 2.81 -16.01 -15.54
CA GLU A 41 1.39 -15.70 -15.57
C GLU A 41 0.85 -15.39 -14.17
N VAL A 42 1.34 -16.09 -13.14
CA VAL A 42 0.96 -15.86 -11.75
C VAL A 42 1.43 -14.47 -11.29
N LEU A 43 2.67 -14.11 -11.63
CA LEU A 43 3.19 -12.77 -11.37
C LEU A 43 2.41 -11.69 -12.13
N SER A 44 2.06 -11.97 -13.38
CA SER A 44 1.27 -11.05 -14.21
C SER A 44 -0.14 -10.81 -13.64
N HIS A 45 -0.78 -11.87 -13.15
CA HIS A 45 -2.07 -11.79 -12.47
C HIS A 45 -1.97 -10.99 -11.16
N ALA A 46 -0.94 -11.24 -10.35
CA ALA A 46 -0.70 -10.50 -9.11
C ALA A 46 -0.54 -8.99 -9.37
N VAL A 47 0.25 -8.62 -10.39
CA VAL A 47 0.42 -7.21 -10.79
C VAL A 47 -0.88 -6.61 -11.35
N TRP A 48 -1.68 -7.38 -12.09
CA TRP A 48 -2.99 -6.93 -12.57
C TRP A 48 -3.94 -6.62 -11.42
N GLU A 49 -4.03 -7.50 -10.42
CA GLU A 49 -4.83 -7.28 -9.21
C GLU A 49 -4.34 -6.07 -8.41
N LEU A 50 -3.02 -5.90 -8.27
CA LEU A 50 -2.45 -4.69 -7.66
C LEU A 50 -2.85 -3.42 -8.40
N ARG A 51 -2.75 -3.41 -9.74
CA ARG A 51 -3.14 -2.23 -10.54
C ARG A 51 -4.62 -1.90 -10.34
N LYS A 52 -5.50 -2.90 -10.34
CA LYS A 52 -6.92 -2.72 -10.08
C LYS A 52 -7.18 -2.12 -8.70
N ALA A 53 -6.51 -2.63 -7.67
CA ALA A 53 -6.64 -2.13 -6.30
C ALA A 53 -6.10 -0.69 -6.13
N LEU A 54 -5.02 -0.35 -6.83
CA LEU A 54 -4.40 0.98 -6.80
C LEU A 54 -5.09 1.99 -7.74
N GLY A 55 -6.05 1.56 -8.58
CA GLY A 55 -6.60 2.40 -9.65
C GLY A 55 -5.56 2.78 -10.71
N ASP A 56 -4.58 1.91 -10.93
CA ASP A 56 -3.46 2.07 -11.86
C ASP A 56 -3.75 1.43 -13.23
N SER A 57 -3.07 1.89 -14.28
CA SER A 57 -3.25 1.42 -15.66
C SER A 57 -1.94 0.96 -16.27
N ALA A 58 -1.95 -0.16 -16.99
CA ALA A 58 -0.75 -0.60 -17.73
C ALA A 58 -0.40 0.32 -18.91
N ARG A 59 -1.38 1.07 -19.45
CA ARG A 59 -1.18 2.01 -20.58
C ARG A 59 -0.65 3.36 -20.12
N ASP A 60 -1.02 3.78 -18.91
CA ASP A 60 -0.61 5.04 -18.29
C ASP A 60 -0.25 4.75 -16.82
N PRO A 61 0.94 4.15 -16.57
CA PRO A 61 1.30 3.66 -15.25
C PRO A 61 1.68 4.81 -14.34
N ARG A 62 0.87 5.03 -13.30
CA ARG A 62 1.12 6.01 -12.23
C ARG A 62 1.84 5.38 -11.04
N PHE A 63 1.67 4.08 -10.82
CA PHE A 63 2.27 3.37 -9.68
C PHE A 63 3.25 2.30 -10.12
N ILE A 64 2.81 1.32 -10.92
CA ILE A 64 3.63 0.17 -11.30
C ILE A 64 3.89 0.22 -12.81
N ARG A 65 5.13 0.54 -13.17
CA ARG A 65 5.62 0.48 -14.56
C ARG A 65 6.06 -0.93 -14.91
N THR A 66 5.58 -1.45 -16.04
CA THR A 66 6.13 -2.68 -16.64
C THR A 66 7.35 -2.32 -17.47
N VAL A 67 8.47 -3.00 -17.24
CA VAL A 67 9.64 -2.97 -18.13
C VAL A 67 9.62 -4.26 -18.97
N PRO A 68 9.31 -4.18 -20.27
CA PRO A 68 9.12 -5.36 -21.11
C PRO A 68 10.30 -6.32 -21.03
N ARG A 69 10.01 -7.62 -20.85
CA ARG A 69 10.98 -8.72 -20.73
C ARG A 69 12.00 -8.59 -19.60
N LYS A 70 11.85 -7.62 -18.69
CA LYS A 70 12.73 -7.47 -17.53
C LYS A 70 11.99 -7.63 -16.22
N GLY A 71 10.91 -6.91 -16.01
CA GLY A 71 10.20 -6.93 -14.72
C GLY A 71 9.32 -5.72 -14.48
N TYR A 72 9.25 -5.32 -13.22
CA TYR A 72 8.33 -4.29 -12.74
C TYR A 72 9.06 -3.30 -11.85
N GLN A 73 8.58 -2.07 -11.86
CA GLN A 73 9.19 -0.98 -11.12
C GLN A 73 8.09 -0.12 -10.50
N LEU A 74 8.26 0.21 -9.23
CA LEU A 74 7.41 1.20 -8.59
C LEU A 74 7.90 2.60 -9.01
N VAL A 75 7.04 3.31 -9.76
CA VAL A 75 7.30 4.65 -10.27
C VAL A 75 6.42 5.71 -9.60
N ALA A 76 5.52 5.29 -8.70
CA ALA A 76 4.86 6.22 -7.81
C ALA A 76 5.94 7.06 -7.12
N PRO A 77 5.77 8.39 -7.00
CA PRO A 77 6.53 9.13 -6.04
C PRO A 77 6.26 8.46 -4.70
N ILE A 78 7.25 7.69 -4.20
CA ILE A 78 7.35 7.44 -2.78
C ILE A 78 7.71 8.83 -2.28
N ASP A 79 6.69 9.62 -1.97
CA ASP A 79 6.88 10.91 -1.34
C ASP A 79 7.89 10.64 -0.23
N ASP A 80 9.04 11.31 -0.31
CA ASP A 80 9.92 11.39 0.84
C ASP A 80 9.00 11.86 1.96
N PRO A 81 8.77 11.06 3.00
CA PRO A 81 7.81 11.45 4.01
C PRO A 81 8.33 12.65 4.84
N ALA A 82 9.54 13.16 4.52
CA ALA A 82 10.04 14.47 4.89
C ALA A 82 9.47 15.67 4.08
N GLY A 83 8.81 15.43 2.95
CA GLY A 83 8.29 16.45 2.02
C GLY A 83 6.77 16.57 1.95
N VAL A 84 6.03 15.58 2.47
CA VAL A 84 4.60 15.75 2.73
C VAL A 84 4.47 16.66 3.95
N PRO A 85 3.86 17.85 3.86
CA PRO A 85 3.62 18.64 5.07
C PRO A 85 2.89 17.76 6.07
N GLU A 86 3.34 17.73 7.33
CA GLU A 86 2.67 16.95 8.38
C GLU A 86 1.16 17.20 8.26
N PRO A 87 0.33 16.15 8.25
CA PRO A 87 -1.12 16.33 8.08
C PRO A 87 -1.61 17.29 9.17
N THR A 88 -2.05 18.48 8.78
CA THR A 88 -2.59 19.45 9.75
C THR A 88 -4.09 19.33 9.84
N GLU A 89 -4.64 19.75 10.97
CA GLU A 89 -6.09 19.96 11.10
C GLU A 89 -6.62 20.87 9.98
N GLY A 90 -7.76 20.52 9.41
CA GLY A 90 -8.35 21.19 8.24
C GLY A 90 -7.75 20.81 6.89
N ALA A 91 -6.68 20.00 6.85
CA ALA A 91 -6.12 19.52 5.59
C ALA A 91 -7.11 18.60 4.85
N ARG A 92 -7.07 18.67 3.52
CA ARG A 92 -7.89 17.83 2.64
C ARG A 92 -7.02 16.86 1.87
N ILE A 93 -7.25 15.57 2.10
CA ILE A 93 -6.51 14.49 1.46
C ILE A 93 -7.53 13.64 0.71
N GLN A 94 -7.50 13.76 -0.62
CA GLN A 94 -8.53 13.21 -1.51
C GLN A 94 -9.95 13.65 -1.09
N HIS A 95 -10.75 12.74 -0.54
CA HIS A 95 -12.12 12.97 -0.10
C HIS A 95 -12.25 13.06 1.43
N PHE A 96 -11.13 12.95 2.16
CA PHE A 96 -11.09 13.12 3.60
C PHE A 96 -10.73 14.55 3.97
N GLU A 97 -11.48 15.12 4.90
CA GLU A 97 -11.17 16.39 5.56
C GLU A 97 -10.74 16.09 6.99
N LEU A 98 -9.48 16.36 7.33
CA LEU A 98 -8.94 16.10 8.67
C LEU A 98 -9.54 17.10 9.66
N LEU A 99 -10.09 16.60 10.75
CA LEU A 99 -10.81 17.38 11.76
C LEU A 99 -10.01 17.64 13.01
N GLU A 100 -9.25 16.67 13.53
CA GLU A 100 -8.35 16.85 14.69
C GLU A 100 -7.45 15.63 14.82
N GLU A 101 -6.26 15.79 15.42
CA GLU A 101 -5.42 14.66 15.83
C GLU A 101 -6.06 13.97 17.05
N ILE A 102 -6.28 12.67 16.96
CA ILE A 102 -6.86 11.86 18.04
C ILE A 102 -5.85 10.89 18.67
N GLY A 103 -4.63 10.78 18.13
CA GLY A 103 -3.56 10.06 18.78
C GLY A 103 -2.29 9.94 17.95
N ARG A 104 -1.13 9.86 18.62
CA ARG A 104 0.19 9.71 18.00
C ARG A 104 1.00 8.65 18.73
N GLY A 105 1.75 7.85 17.97
CA GLY A 105 2.60 6.82 18.53
C GLY A 105 3.67 6.35 17.54
N ALA A 106 4.33 5.26 17.88
CA ALA A 106 5.45 4.72 17.09
C ALA A 106 5.09 4.34 15.65
N MET A 107 3.81 4.10 15.34
CA MET A 107 3.36 3.79 13.97
C MET A 107 2.93 5.02 13.15
N GLY A 108 2.97 6.20 13.74
CA GLY A 108 2.51 7.46 13.13
C GLY A 108 1.36 8.10 13.89
N VAL A 109 0.52 8.85 13.18
CA VAL A 109 -0.49 9.75 13.75
C VAL A 109 -1.89 9.42 13.22
N VAL A 110 -2.90 9.47 14.08
CA VAL A 110 -4.30 9.19 13.77
C VAL A 110 -5.09 10.49 13.89
N TYR A 111 -5.83 10.80 12.83
CA TYR A 111 -6.75 11.93 12.80
C TYR A 111 -8.19 11.45 12.77
N ARG A 112 -9.08 12.18 13.46
CA ARG A 112 -10.50 12.16 13.12
C ARG A 112 -10.65 12.90 11.79
N ALA A 113 -11.39 12.34 10.84
CA ALA A 113 -11.61 12.93 9.54
C ALA A 113 -13.06 12.78 9.09
N ARG A 114 -13.55 13.70 8.27
CA ARG A 114 -14.84 13.57 7.56
C ARG A 114 -14.59 12.97 6.18
N ASP A 115 -15.15 11.80 5.93
CA ASP A 115 -15.28 11.21 4.60
C ASP A 115 -16.39 11.95 3.85
N ARG A 116 -16.02 12.75 2.85
CA ARG A 116 -16.99 13.56 2.07
C ARG A 116 -17.74 12.77 1.01
N ARG A 117 -17.36 11.51 0.73
CA ARG A 117 -18.09 10.64 -0.20
C ARG A 117 -19.22 9.90 0.50
N LEU A 118 -18.95 9.43 1.71
CA LEU A 118 -19.91 8.68 2.52
C LEU A 118 -20.60 9.54 3.59
N ASP A 119 -20.24 10.82 3.67
CA ASP A 119 -20.72 11.81 4.64
C ASP A 119 -20.68 11.29 6.10
N ARG A 120 -19.54 10.73 6.49
CA ARG A 120 -19.35 10.13 7.82
C ARG A 120 -18.01 10.51 8.45
N VAL A 121 -17.94 10.45 9.77
CA VAL A 121 -16.69 10.66 10.51
C VAL A 121 -15.95 9.33 10.66
N VAL A 122 -14.65 9.33 10.36
CA VAL A 122 -13.76 8.15 10.37
C VAL A 122 -12.43 8.50 11.04
N ALA A 123 -11.66 7.47 11.40
CA ALA A 123 -10.26 7.63 11.81
C ALA A 123 -9.33 7.36 10.62
N VAL A 124 -8.39 8.26 10.34
CA VAL A 124 -7.37 8.12 9.30
C VAL A 124 -6.00 8.07 9.95
N LYS A 125 -5.26 6.98 9.74
CA LYS A 125 -3.91 6.79 10.28
C LYS A 125 -2.87 7.09 9.21
N PHE A 126 -2.00 8.05 9.48
CA PHE A 126 -0.81 8.34 8.70
C PHE A 126 0.36 7.60 9.31
N LEU A 127 1.12 6.90 8.47
CA LEU A 127 2.27 6.15 8.92
C LEU A 127 3.49 7.07 9.04
N ALA A 128 4.28 6.87 10.10
CA ALA A 128 5.50 7.65 10.28
C ALA A 128 6.49 7.42 9.12
N PRO A 129 7.16 8.48 8.64
CA PRO A 129 8.17 8.43 7.59
C PRO A 129 9.19 7.29 7.72
N GLU A 130 9.64 7.06 8.95
CA GLU A 130 10.78 6.21 9.28
C GLU A 130 10.44 4.71 9.21
N LEU A 131 9.15 4.36 9.16
CA LEU A 131 8.64 2.98 9.15
C LEU A 131 8.63 2.34 7.76
N THR A 132 8.81 3.11 6.69
CA THR A 132 8.78 2.58 5.32
C THR A 132 10.02 1.77 4.96
N ARG A 133 11.12 1.90 5.72
CA ARG A 133 12.40 1.21 5.47
C ARG A 133 12.70 0.03 6.39
N ASP A 134 11.92 -0.20 7.45
CA ASP A 134 12.17 -1.26 8.44
C ASP A 134 11.24 -2.48 8.24
N GLU A 135 11.83 -3.67 8.20
CA GLU A 135 11.12 -4.95 8.11
C GLU A 135 10.15 -5.18 9.28
N ALA A 136 10.49 -4.71 10.48
CA ALA A 136 9.62 -4.82 11.65
C ALA A 136 8.40 -3.91 11.54
N ALA A 137 8.58 -2.74 10.93
CA ALA A 137 7.53 -1.78 10.67
C ALA A 137 6.56 -2.26 9.57
N SER A 138 7.09 -2.83 8.50
CA SER A 138 6.31 -3.50 7.44
C SER A 138 5.48 -4.67 7.99
N ARG A 139 6.07 -5.52 8.85
CA ARG A 139 5.34 -6.63 9.51
C ARG A 139 4.20 -6.12 10.40
N ARG A 140 4.41 -5.00 11.10
CA ARG A 140 3.39 -4.36 11.94
C ARG A 140 2.28 -3.73 11.10
N PHE A 141 2.62 -3.03 10.02
CA PHE A 141 1.65 -2.48 9.06
C PHE A 141 0.80 -3.58 8.42
N LEU A 142 1.41 -4.69 7.98
CA LEU A 142 0.67 -5.82 7.42
C LEU A 142 -0.26 -6.47 8.43
N ARG A 143 0.14 -6.54 9.70
CA ARG A 143 -0.71 -7.06 10.77
C ARG A 143 -1.93 -6.14 10.97
N GLU A 144 -1.73 -4.83 11.00
CA GLU A 144 -2.83 -3.87 11.13
C GLU A 144 -3.74 -3.85 9.89
N ALA A 145 -3.18 -3.87 8.68
CA ALA A 145 -3.96 -3.92 7.44
C ALA A 145 -4.78 -5.22 7.33
N ARG A 146 -4.21 -6.37 7.75
CA ARG A 146 -4.95 -7.65 7.80
C ARG A 146 -6.05 -7.62 8.84
N LEU A 147 -5.81 -7.03 10.01
CA LEU A 147 -6.83 -6.86 11.05
C LEU A 147 -7.94 -5.94 10.56
N ALA A 148 -7.61 -4.78 9.97
CA ALA A 148 -8.58 -3.85 9.40
C ALA A 148 -9.40 -4.46 8.25
N ALA A 149 -8.75 -5.20 7.34
CA ALA A 149 -9.44 -5.91 6.26
C ALA A 149 -10.32 -7.07 6.77
N SER A 150 -9.99 -7.64 7.93
CA SER A 150 -10.79 -8.67 8.59
C SER A 150 -11.95 -8.08 9.41
N LEU A 151 -11.85 -6.81 9.81
CA LEU A 151 -12.91 -6.05 10.50
C LEU A 151 -14.01 -5.55 9.54
N GLU A 152 -13.79 -5.59 8.21
CA GLU A 152 -14.85 -5.38 7.20
C GLU A 152 -15.78 -6.60 7.01
N HIS A 153 -15.87 -7.50 8.00
CA HIS A 153 -16.98 -8.44 8.06
C HIS A 153 -18.22 -7.68 8.60
N PRO A 154 -19.44 -7.88 8.04
CA PRO A 154 -20.65 -7.09 8.30
C PRO A 154 -21.19 -7.03 9.75
N ASN A 155 -20.42 -7.43 10.76
CA ASN A 155 -20.81 -7.40 12.17
C ASN A 155 -19.93 -6.50 13.06
N LEU A 156 -19.04 -5.67 12.53
CA LEU A 156 -18.28 -4.69 13.33
C LEU A 156 -18.42 -3.27 12.75
N ALA A 157 -19.68 -2.85 12.61
CA ALA A 157 -20.06 -1.46 12.81
C ALA A 157 -20.67 -1.35 14.21
N THR A 158 -19.91 -0.78 15.15
CA THR A 158 -20.45 -0.12 16.35
C THR A 158 -19.59 1.08 16.66
#